data_AF-A0A8X6IFY6-F1
#
_entry.id   AF-A0A8X6IFY6-F1
#
_cell.length_a   1.000
_cell.length_b   1.000
_cell.length_c   1.000
_cell.angle_alpha   90.00
_cell.angle_beta   90.00
_cell.angle_gamma   90.00
#
_symmetry.space_group_name_H-M   'P 1'
#
loop_
_entity.id
_entity.type
_entity.pdbx_description
1 polymer ?
#
loop_
_entity_poly.entity_id
_entity_poly.type
_entity_poly.pdbx_seq_one_letter_code
_entity_poly.pdbx_strand_id
1 'polypeptide(L)'
;MVQNFIARKRIIWKNIIERSPWWGGFYERLVRSVKESLHKIIGKALLSFEEMTTILTETEAVLNLRPLSYVYEENDEPRPLTPVHFLNFGQNQPTYPVTFAEILENASTKSSLLKRKKCQQLLLKQLWHRWKKNTY
;
A
#
# COMPACT_ATOMS: atom_id res chain seq x y z
N MET A 1 -20.39 -3.33 21.14
CA MET A 1 -20.51 -3.06 19.69
C MET A 1 -19.59 -3.96 18.86
N VAL A 2 -18.27 -4.01 19.16
CA VAL A 2 -17.29 -4.83 18.40
C VAL A 2 -17.50 -6.35 18.57
N GLN A 3 -17.75 -6.85 19.79
CA GLN A 3 -17.99 -8.29 20.02
C GLN A 3 -19.21 -8.81 19.23
N ASN A 4 -20.30 -8.03 19.18
CA ASN A 4 -21.49 -8.38 18.39
C ASN A 4 -21.20 -8.44 16.89
N PHE A 5 -20.35 -7.55 16.37
CA PHE A 5 -19.94 -7.58 14.96
C PHE A 5 -19.10 -8.82 14.65
N ILE A 6 -18.10 -9.11 15.50
CA ILE A 6 -17.22 -10.29 15.38
C ILE A 6 -18.03 -11.58 15.41
N ALA A 7 -18.96 -11.72 16.35
CA ALA A 7 -19.85 -12.87 16.46
C ALA A 7 -20.74 -13.04 15.22
N ARG A 8 -21.38 -11.95 14.74
CA ARG A 8 -22.21 -11.98 13.53
C ARG A 8 -21.43 -12.38 12.28
N LYS A 9 -20.18 -11.94 12.17
CA LYS A 9 -19.29 -12.27 11.04
C LYS A 9 -18.55 -13.59 11.22
N ARG A 10 -18.81 -14.33 12.30
CA ARG A 10 -18.14 -15.60 12.65
C ARG A 10 -16.61 -15.48 12.69
N ILE A 11 -16.12 -14.31 13.09
CA ILE A 11 -14.70 -14.05 13.25
C ILE A 11 -14.28 -14.58 14.62
N ILE A 12 -13.20 -15.37 14.67
CA ILE A 12 -12.64 -15.84 15.94
C ILE A 12 -11.57 -14.84 16.38
N TRP A 13 -11.85 -14.12 17.46
CA TRP A 13 -10.87 -13.21 18.05
C TRP A 13 -9.89 -13.97 18.93
N LYS A 14 -8.59 -13.87 18.63
CA LYS A 14 -7.51 -14.48 19.43
C LYS A 14 -6.59 -13.38 19.94
N ASN A 15 -6.47 -13.28 21.26
CA ASN A 15 -5.51 -12.38 21.90
C ASN A 15 -4.12 -13.00 21.89
N ILE A 16 -3.11 -12.14 21.86
CA ILE A 16 -1.72 -12.54 22.05
C ILE A 16 -1.51 -12.85 23.53
N ILE A 17 -0.71 -13.88 23.80
CA ILE A 17 -0.37 -14.28 25.16
C ILE A 17 0.45 -13.16 25.81
N GLU A 18 0.15 -12.84 27.07
CA GLU A 18 0.94 -11.88 27.84
C GLU A 18 2.44 -12.27 27.84
N ARG A 19 3.32 -11.26 27.80
CA ARG A 19 4.79 -11.45 27.77
C ARG A 19 5.33 -12.24 26.58
N SER A 20 4.58 -12.32 25.48
CA SER A 20 5.03 -12.98 24.25
C SER A 20 5.26 -11.98 23.10
N PRO A 21 6.28 -11.10 23.18
CA PRO A 21 6.49 -10.02 22.21
C PRO A 21 6.75 -10.53 20.78
N TRP A 22 7.28 -11.74 20.61
CA TRP A 22 7.56 -12.31 19.29
C TRP A 22 6.31 -12.62 18.47
N TRP A 23 5.18 -12.91 19.11
CA TRP A 23 3.89 -13.08 18.43
C TRP A 23 3.49 -11.82 17.68
N GLY A 24 3.99 -10.66 18.15
CA GLY A 24 3.70 -9.38 17.57
C GLY A 24 4.62 -8.87 16.48
N GLY A 25 5.82 -9.43 16.40
CA GLY A 25 6.89 -8.87 15.58
C GLY A 25 6.54 -8.77 14.09
N PHE A 26 5.65 -9.62 13.57
CA PHE A 26 5.22 -9.53 12.18
C PHE A 26 4.43 -8.26 11.88
N TYR A 27 3.35 -7.96 12.62
CA TYR A 27 2.56 -6.75 12.38
C TYR A 27 3.35 -5.49 12.75
N GLU A 28 4.24 -5.56 13.74
CA GLU A 28 5.14 -4.45 14.07
C GLU A 28 6.07 -4.10 12.91
N ARG A 29 6.64 -5.12 12.25
CA ARG A 29 7.46 -4.92 11.03
C ARG A 29 6.64 -4.37 9.86
N LEU A 30 5.39 -4.78 9.70
CA LEU A 30 4.49 -4.21 8.69
C LEU A 30 4.20 -2.73 8.98
N VAL A 31 3.83 -2.40 10.21
CA VAL A 31 3.59 -1.02 10.65
C VAL A 31 4.84 -0.16 10.44
N ARG A 32 6.02 -0.69 10.75
CA ARG A 32 7.31 -0.02 10.48
C ARG A 32 7.51 0.26 8.99
N SER A 33 7.23 -0.71 8.12
CA SER A 33 7.37 -0.55 6.65
C SER A 33 6.48 0.57 6.10
N VAL A 34 5.23 0.66 6.58
CA VAL A 34 4.30 1.74 6.24
C VAL A 34 4.83 3.08 6.74
N LYS A 35 5.19 3.18 8.01
CA LYS A 35 5.69 4.42 8.61
C LYS A 35 6.95 4.92 7.92
N GLU A 36 7.94 4.05 7.70
CA GLU A 36 9.18 4.43 7.01
C GLU A 36 8.91 4.94 5.59
N SER A 37 7.97 4.33 4.87
CA SER A 37 7.57 4.79 3.54
C SER A 37 6.91 6.17 3.60
N LEU A 38 5.98 6.38 4.54
CA LEU A 38 5.32 7.68 4.74
C LEU A 38 6.32 8.77 5.15
N HIS A 39 7.21 8.49 6.12
CA HIS A 39 8.26 9.43 6.53
C HIS A 39 9.16 9.83 5.35
N LYS A 40 9.50 8.87 4.48
CA LYS A 40 10.29 9.14 3.26
C LYS A 40 9.52 9.97 2.22
N ILE A 41 8.20 9.84 2.12
CA ILE A 41 7.39 10.58 1.14
C ILE A 41 7.07 11.98 1.64
N ILE A 42 6.57 12.11 2.88
CA ILE A 42 6.04 13.34 3.45
C ILE A 42 7.15 14.31 3.86
N GLY A 43 8.25 13.79 4.43
CA GLY A 43 9.34 14.62 4.94
C GLY A 43 8.85 15.62 6.00
N LYS A 44 8.89 16.92 5.68
CA LYS A 44 8.46 18.02 6.57
C LYS A 44 7.15 18.69 6.11
N ALA A 45 6.45 18.13 5.12
CA ALA A 45 5.22 18.71 4.59
C ALA A 45 4.05 18.53 5.57
N LEU A 46 3.21 19.56 5.69
CA LEU A 46 1.89 19.47 6.32
C LEU A 46 0.87 19.14 5.23
N LEU A 47 0.08 18.08 5.47
CA LEU A 47 -0.86 17.55 4.50
C LEU A 47 -2.29 17.73 5.03
N SER A 48 -3.21 18.04 4.12
CA SER A 48 -4.64 17.93 4.38
C SER A 48 -5.07 16.46 4.51
N PHE A 49 -6.26 16.24 5.05
CA PHE A 49 -6.83 14.91 5.20
C PHE A 49 -6.93 14.14 3.87
N GLU A 50 -7.36 14.81 2.80
CA GLU A 50 -7.49 14.20 1.47
C GLU A 50 -6.12 13.82 0.88
N GLU A 51 -5.12 14.68 1.06
CA GLU A 51 -3.75 14.43 0.61
C GLU A 51 -3.12 13.27 1.39
N MET A 52 -3.32 13.23 2.71
CA MET A 52 -2.84 12.13 3.56
C MET A 52 -3.48 10.80 3.17
N THR A 53 -4.79 10.79 2.96
CA THR A 53 -5.53 9.59 2.51
C THR A 53 -4.98 9.08 1.19
N THR A 54 -4.74 10.00 0.25
CA THR A 54 -4.16 9.67 -1.07
C THR A 54 -2.77 9.08 -0.95
N ILE A 55 -1.90 9.69 -0.13
CA ILE A 55 -0.54 9.18 0.06
C ILE A 55 -0.56 7.81 0.73
N LEU A 56 -1.48 7.58 1.65
CA LEU A 56 -1.63 6.29 2.33
C LEU A 56 -2.09 5.20 1.36
N THR A 57 -3.07 5.48 0.49
CA THR A 57 -3.51 4.52 -0.55
C THR A 57 -2.40 4.19 -1.55
N GLU A 58 -1.58 5.17 -1.93
CA GLU A 58 -0.43 4.92 -2.82
C GLU A 58 0.65 4.10 -2.12
N THR A 59 0.91 4.38 -0.83
CA THR A 59 1.86 3.63 -0.02
C THR A 59 1.43 2.17 0.14
N GLU A 60 0.14 1.94 0.37
CA GLU A 60 -0.45 0.60 0.39
C GLU A 60 -0.21 -0.14 -0.92
N ALA A 61 -0.53 0.50 -2.06
CA ALA A 61 -0.34 -0.10 -3.37
C ALA A 61 1.13 -0.50 -3.62
N VAL A 62 2.07 0.38 -3.28
CA VAL A 62 3.52 0.10 -3.41
C VAL A 62 3.96 -1.05 -2.52
N LEU A 63 3.53 -1.08 -1.26
CA LEU A 63 3.90 -2.16 -0.33
C LEU A 63 3.32 -3.51 -0.78
N ASN A 64 2.10 -3.52 -1.30
CA ASN A 64 1.44 -4.73 -1.80
C ASN A 64 1.99 -5.21 -3.15
N LEU A 65 2.62 -4.33 -3.92
CA LEU A 65 3.30 -4.65 -5.19
C LEU A 65 4.78 -4.98 -5.04
N ARG A 66 5.34 -4.81 -3.84
CA ARG A 66 6.75 -5.05 -3.60
C ARG A 66 7.09 -6.54 -3.86
N PRO A 67 8.16 -6.84 -4.63
CA PRO A 67 8.60 -8.21 -4.82
C PRO A 67 9.07 -8.86 -3.50
N LEU A 68 8.59 -10.07 -3.26
CA LEU A 68 8.97 -10.97 -2.17
C LEU A 68 9.94 -12.05 -2.66
N SER A 69 9.92 -12.36 -3.95
CA SER A 69 10.89 -13.24 -4.60
C SER A 69 11.88 -12.45 -5.45
N TYR A 70 12.88 -13.16 -5.97
CA TYR A 70 13.87 -12.60 -6.88
C TYR A 70 13.21 -11.93 -8.10
N VAL A 71 13.76 -10.78 -8.50
CA VAL A 71 13.35 -10.05 -9.70
C VAL A 71 14.34 -10.40 -10.80
N TYR A 72 13.82 -11.11 -11.78
CA TYR A 72 14.54 -11.55 -12.95
C TYR A 72 14.70 -10.41 -13.97
N GLU A 73 15.83 -10.40 -14.69
CA GLU A 73 16.11 -9.39 -15.74
C GLU A 73 15.59 -9.84 -17.12
N GLU A 74 15.44 -11.15 -17.32
CA GLU A 74 15.04 -11.72 -18.60
C GLU A 74 13.51 -11.82 -18.74
N ASN A 75 13.01 -11.61 -19.96
CA ASN A 75 11.56 -11.55 -20.22
C ASN A 75 10.84 -12.90 -20.14
N ASP A 76 11.58 -14.02 -20.18
CA ASP A 76 11.02 -15.38 -20.18
C ASP A 76 10.97 -16.00 -18.77
N GLU A 77 11.43 -15.27 -17.76
CA GLU A 77 11.50 -15.73 -16.38
C GLU A 77 10.20 -15.43 -15.59
N PRO A 78 9.88 -16.24 -14.55
CA PRO A 78 8.64 -16.08 -13.81
C PRO A 78 8.59 -14.74 -13.06
N ARG A 79 7.46 -14.04 -13.17
CA ARG A 79 7.25 -12.76 -12.48
C ARG A 79 7.46 -12.91 -10.97
N PRO A 80 8.04 -11.89 -10.29
CA PRO A 80 8.26 -11.96 -8.87
C PRO A 80 6.95 -12.05 -8.10
N LEU A 81 6.92 -12.88 -7.06
CA LEU A 81 5.79 -13.01 -6.16
C LEU A 81 5.67 -11.73 -5.33
N THR A 82 4.47 -11.18 -5.20
CA THR A 82 4.20 -9.95 -4.43
C THR A 82 3.09 -10.21 -3.41
N PRO A 83 2.96 -9.42 -2.33
CA PRO A 83 1.88 -9.62 -1.35
C PRO A 83 0.49 -9.64 -1.97
N VAL A 84 0.24 -8.80 -2.98
CA VAL A 84 -1.08 -8.75 -3.64
C VAL A 84 -1.45 -10.07 -4.32
N HIS A 85 -0.47 -10.88 -4.76
CA HIS A 85 -0.76 -12.21 -5.33
C HIS A 85 -1.40 -13.17 -4.33
N PHE A 86 -1.16 -12.98 -3.02
CA PHE A 86 -1.78 -13.77 -1.96
C PHE A 86 -3.16 -13.23 -1.54
N LEU A 87 -3.48 -11.99 -1.89
CA LEU A 87 -4.79 -11.39 -1.63
C LEU A 87 -5.73 -11.65 -2.81
N ASN A 88 -5.20 -11.58 -4.03
CA ASN A 88 -5.94 -11.70 -5.28
C ASN A 88 -5.66 -13.05 -5.95
N PHE A 89 -5.98 -14.15 -5.26
CA PHE A 89 -5.81 -15.51 -5.80
C PHE A 89 -6.42 -15.62 -7.21
N GLY A 90 -5.57 -15.78 -8.23
CA GLY A 90 -5.98 -15.99 -9.63
C GLY A 90 -6.12 -14.74 -10.51
N GLN A 91 -5.90 -13.52 -10.00
CA GLN A 91 -5.88 -12.31 -10.84
C GLN A 91 -4.45 -11.83 -11.07
N ASN A 92 -3.99 -11.91 -12.32
CA ASN A 92 -2.63 -11.52 -12.75
C ASN A 92 -2.38 -9.99 -12.74
N GLN A 93 -3.25 -9.21 -12.09
CA GLN A 93 -3.18 -7.76 -12.04
C GLN A 93 -3.54 -7.28 -10.62
N PRO A 94 -2.75 -6.37 -10.03
CA PRO A 94 -3.19 -5.65 -8.84
C PRO A 94 -4.39 -4.78 -9.21
N THR A 95 -5.57 -5.17 -8.74
CA THR A 95 -6.70 -4.26 -8.70
C THR A 95 -6.35 -3.19 -7.68
N TYR A 96 -5.99 -1.99 -8.15
CA TYR A 96 -5.79 -0.83 -7.28
C TYR A 96 -7.05 -0.65 -6.42
N PRO A 97 -6.93 -0.37 -5.10
CA PRO A 97 -8.08 -0.28 -4.19
C PRO A 97 -8.99 0.93 -4.44
N VAL A 98 -8.76 1.66 -5.53
CA VAL A 98 -9.75 2.55 -6.11
C VAL A 98 -9.63 2.40 -7.62
N THR A 99 -10.68 1.94 -8.27
CA THR A 99 -10.69 1.95 -9.73
C THR A 99 -10.61 3.41 -10.12
N PHE A 100 -9.72 3.80 -11.06
CA PHE A 100 -9.71 5.17 -11.60
C PHE A 100 -11.13 5.61 -12.02
N ALA A 101 -11.98 4.66 -12.39
CA ALA A 101 -13.42 4.81 -12.61
C ALA A 101 -14.21 5.37 -11.40
N GLU A 102 -14.00 4.86 -10.18
CA GLU A 102 -14.71 5.32 -8.97
C GLU A 102 -14.24 6.73 -8.53
N ILE A 103 -13.00 7.11 -8.88
CA ILE A 103 -12.49 8.47 -8.68
C ILE A 103 -13.05 9.43 -9.74
N LEU A 104 -13.18 8.97 -10.99
CA LEU A 104 -13.77 9.75 -12.08
C LEU A 104 -15.22 10.13 -11.81
N GLU A 105 -16.01 9.23 -11.20
CA GLU A 105 -17.39 9.52 -10.80
C GLU A 105 -17.47 10.62 -9.73
N ASN A 106 -16.45 10.76 -8.88
CA ASN A 106 -16.42 11.72 -7.77
C ASN A 106 -15.64 13.02 -8.06
N ALA A 107 -15.03 13.17 -9.24
CA ALA A 107 -14.18 14.31 -9.54
C ALA A 107 -14.94 15.46 -10.23
N SER A 108 -15.11 16.58 -9.53
CA SER A 108 -15.95 17.69 -9.99
C SER A 108 -15.39 18.55 -11.14
N THR A 109 -14.11 18.42 -11.54
CA THR A 109 -13.56 19.22 -12.66
C THR A 109 -12.33 18.58 -13.33
N LYS A 110 -12.25 18.60 -14.67
CA LYS A 110 -11.12 18.10 -15.48
C LYS A 110 -9.74 18.61 -15.05
N SER A 111 -9.66 19.83 -14.51
CA SER A 111 -8.42 20.47 -14.07
C SER A 111 -7.86 19.86 -12.77
N SER A 112 -8.71 19.46 -11.82
CA SER A 112 -8.30 18.82 -10.56
C SER A 112 -7.79 17.40 -10.82
N LEU A 113 -8.44 16.67 -11.74
CA LEU A 113 -7.97 15.36 -12.22
C LEU A 113 -6.58 15.43 -12.86
N LEU A 114 -6.32 16.42 -13.72
CA LEU A 114 -5.03 16.59 -14.38
C LEU A 114 -3.92 16.97 -13.38
N LYS A 115 -4.20 17.88 -12.44
CA LYS A 115 -3.26 18.22 -11.36
C LYS A 115 -2.94 17.01 -10.50
N ARG A 116 -3.96 16.24 -10.11
CA ARG A 116 -3.80 15.04 -9.27
C ARG A 116 -3.02 13.94 -9.99
N LYS A 117 -3.32 13.65 -11.26
CA LYS A 117 -2.55 12.70 -12.08
C LYS A 117 -1.08 13.13 -12.24
N LYS A 118 -0.84 14.43 -12.44
CA LYS A 118 0.53 14.97 -12.52
C LYS A 118 1.27 14.84 -11.19
N CYS A 119 0.60 15.12 -10.08
CA CYS A 119 1.16 14.97 -8.74
C CYS A 119 1.47 13.49 -8.42
N GLN A 120 0.54 12.58 -8.73
CA GLN A 120 0.71 11.13 -8.60
C GLN A 120 1.91 10.63 -9.41
N GLN A 121 2.03 11.06 -10.68
CA GLN A 121 3.18 10.72 -11.53
C GLN A 121 4.51 11.26 -10.98
N LEU A 122 4.53 12.47 -10.41
CA LEU A 122 5.71 13.06 -9.80
C LEU A 122 6.11 12.32 -8.52
N LEU A 123 5.15 11.99 -7.66
CA LEU A 123 5.39 11.25 -6.42
C LEU A 123 5.87 9.82 -6.70
N LEU A 124 5.27 9.14 -7.68
CA LEU A 124 5.73 7.82 -8.12
C LEU A 124 7.17 7.89 -8.67
N LYS A 125 7.49 8.88 -9.50
CA LYS A 125 8.87 9.08 -9.99
C LYS A 125 9.86 9.33 -8.85
N GLN A 126 9.48 10.17 -7.87
CA GLN A 126 10.32 10.46 -6.71
C GLN A 126 10.51 9.23 -5.82
N LEU A 127 9.45 8.45 -5.60
CA LEU A 127 9.48 7.21 -4.83
C LEU A 127 10.41 6.19 -5.51
N TRP A 128 10.25 5.96 -6.81
CA TRP A 128 11.12 5.06 -7.58
C TRP A 128 12.58 5.49 -7.57
N HIS A 129 12.84 6.79 -7.68
CA HIS A 129 14.20 7.33 -7.62
C HIS A 129 14.84 7.12 -6.24
N ARG A 130 14.10 7.41 -5.15
CA ARG A 130 14.56 7.21 -3.77
C ARG A 130 14.68 5.74 -3.39
N TRP A 131 13.87 4.88 -3.97
CA TRP A 131 13.94 3.44 -3.77
C TRP A 131 15.19 2.86 -4.43
N LYS A 132 15.45 3.18 -5.71
CA LYS A 132 16.69 2.76 -6.39
C LYS A 132 17.95 3.22 -5.66
N LYS A 133 17.96 4.44 -5.12
CA LYS A 133 19.11 5.00 -4.40
C LYS A 133 19.41 4.35 -3.05
N ASN A 134 18.44 3.69 -2.41
CA ASN A 134 18.61 3.08 -1.08
C ASN A 134 18.73 1.55 -1.12
N THR A 135 18.72 0.95 -2.31
CA THR A 135 18.83 -0.51 -2.48
C THR A 135 20.18 -0.94 -3.08
N TYR A 136 21.10 0.02 -3.27
CA TYR A 136 22.52 -0.17 -3.57
C TYR A 136 23.36 0.65 -2.60
#